data_AF-A0A9X8VCZ3-F1
#
_entry.id   AF-A0A9X8VCZ3-F1
#
_cell.length_a   1.000
_cell.length_b   1.000
_cell.length_c   1.000
_cell.angle_alpha   90.00
_cell.angle_beta   90.00
_cell.angle_gamma   90.00
#
_symmetry.space_group_name_H-M   'P 1'
#
loop_
_entity.id
_entity.type
_entity.pdbx_description
1 polymer ?
#
loop_
_entity_poly.entity_id
_entity_poly.type
_entity_poly.pdbx_seq_one_letter_code
_entity_poly.pdbx_strand_id
1 'polypeptide(L)' 'LAIDGSVASNVYIENSGTLSGEGTVGAFRAARSGSVAPGNGIGTLHVLHDAIFDRGSQYNVEVADNGRSDKIAARR' A
#
# COMPACT_ATOMS: atom_id res chain seq x y z
N LEU A 1 1.93 2.09 -9.63
CA LEU A 1 1.05 3.25 -9.46
C LEU A 1 1.39 3.90 -8.14
N ALA A 2 1.83 5.16 -8.17
CA ALA A 2 2.03 5.95 -6.95
C ALA A 2 0.75 6.75 -6.66
N ILE A 3 0.30 6.74 -5.40
CA ILE A 3 -0.85 7.51 -4.92
C ILE A 3 -0.33 8.56 -3.95
N ASP A 4 -0.31 9.81 -4.39
CA ASP A 4 0.05 10.97 -3.54
C ASP A 4 -1.17 11.88 -3.27
N GLY A 5 -2.30 11.54 -3.88
CA GLY A 5 -3.60 12.19 -3.67
C GLY A 5 -4.61 11.20 -3.10
N SER A 6 -5.82 11.18 -3.69
CA SER A 6 -6.87 10.25 -3.27
C SER A 6 -7.47 9.52 -4.46
N VAL A 7 -7.59 8.20 -4.33
CA VAL A 7 -8.35 7.32 -5.22
C VAL A 7 -9.44 6.68 -4.39
N ALA A 8 -10.68 7.16 -4.50
CA ALA A 8 -11.80 6.64 -3.71
C ALA A 8 -12.22 5.21 -4.09
N SER A 9 -11.80 4.72 -5.26
CA SER A 9 -12.15 3.39 -5.77
C SER A 9 -11.22 2.29 -5.26
N ASN A 10 -11.62 1.05 -5.49
CA ASN A 10 -10.79 -0.13 -5.21
C ASN A 10 -9.63 -0.22 -6.21
N VAL A 11 -8.43 -0.49 -5.70
CA VAL A 11 -7.24 -0.75 -6.52
C VAL A 11 -6.95 -2.25 -6.55
N TYR A 12 -6.93 -2.84 -7.73
CA TYR A 12 -6.45 -4.20 -7.94
C TYR A 12 -5.01 -4.17 -8.41
N ILE A 13 -4.13 -4.79 -7.63
CA ILE A 13 -2.70 -4.87 -7.92
C ILE A 13 -2.47 -6.27 -8.47
N GLU A 14 -2.43 -6.36 -9.79
CA GLU A 14 -2.19 -7.60 -10.52
C GLU A 14 -0.74 -8.07 -10.35
N ASN A 15 -0.45 -9.26 -10.90
CA ASN A 15 0.87 -9.88 -10.82
C ASN A 15 1.97 -8.92 -11.29
N SER A 16 3.02 -8.77 -10.47
CA SER A 16 4.16 -7.85 -10.67
C SER A 16 3.78 -6.35 -10.68
N GLY A 17 2.52 -6.01 -10.43
CA GLY A 17 2.07 -4.64 -10.21
C GLY A 17 2.56 -4.12 -8.85
N THR A 18 2.70 -2.79 -8.74
CA THR A 18 3.06 -2.15 -7.47
C THR A 18 2.12 -0.97 -7.20
N LEU A 19 1.55 -0.94 -5.98
CA LEU A 19 0.92 0.24 -5.41
C LEU A 19 1.90 0.92 -4.45
N SER A 20 2.15 2.21 -4.60
CA SER A 20 3.06 2.98 -3.75
C SER A 20 2.52 4.35 -3.39
N GLY A 21 3.28 5.13 -2.62
CA GLY A 21 2.93 6.50 -2.22
C GLY A 21 2.30 6.60 -0.84
N GLU A 22 1.97 7.83 -0.44
CA GLU A 22 1.51 8.21 0.91
C GLU A 22 0.09 8.79 0.95
N GLY A 23 -0.66 8.65 -0.14
CA GLY A 23 -2.02 9.15 -0.27
C GLY A 23 -3.08 8.20 0.28
N THR A 24 -4.30 8.33 -0.23
CA THR A 24 -5.47 7.57 0.21
C THR A 24 -6.03 6.70 -0.91
N VAL A 25 -6.37 5.45 -0.59
CA VAL A 25 -7.12 4.54 -1.46
C VAL A 25 -8.42 4.08 -0.79
N GLY A 26 -9.46 3.84 -1.58
CA GLY A 26 -10.72 3.28 -1.08
C GLY A 26 -10.50 1.91 -0.44
N ALA A 27 -10.04 0.97 -1.24
CA ALA A 27 -9.57 -0.35 -0.81
C ALA A 27 -8.46 -0.81 -1.75
N PHE A 28 -7.71 -1.84 -1.39
CA PHE A 28 -6.88 -2.55 -2.35
C PHE A 28 -6.90 -4.06 -2.17
N ARG A 29 -6.60 -4.77 -3.25
CA ARG A 29 -6.24 -6.19 -3.24
C ARG A 29 -4.93 -6.40 -3.98
N ALA A 30 -3.94 -6.93 -3.29
CA ALA A 30 -2.69 -7.38 -3.89
C ALA A 30 -2.78 -8.85 -4.26
N ALA A 31 -2.75 -9.14 -5.57
CA ALA A 31 -2.70 -10.50 -6.10
C ALA A 31 -1.32 -11.15 -5.83
N ARG A 32 -1.19 -12.44 -6.14
CA ARG A 32 0.10 -13.15 -6.06
C ARG A 32 1.15 -12.38 -6.86
N SER A 33 2.30 -12.15 -6.22
CA SER A 33 3.44 -11.40 -6.76
C SER A 33 3.15 -9.91 -7.06
N GLY A 34 1.98 -9.38 -6.67
CA GLY A 34 1.75 -7.93 -6.58
C GLY A 34 2.33 -7.36 -5.30
N SER A 35 2.75 -6.09 -5.34
CA SER A 35 3.46 -5.41 -4.25
C SER A 35 2.73 -4.17 -3.76
N VAL A 36 2.78 -3.92 -2.45
CA VAL A 36 2.40 -2.64 -1.84
C VAL A 36 3.63 -2.05 -1.16
N ALA A 37 4.01 -0.83 -1.51
CA ALA A 37 5.20 -0.14 -1.02
C ALA A 37 4.83 1.29 -0.61
N PRO A 38 4.31 1.51 0.61
CA PRO A 38 3.91 2.84 1.05
C PRO A 38 5.09 3.82 1.02
N GLY A 39 4.80 5.09 0.77
CA GLY A 39 5.78 6.17 0.84
C GLY A 39 6.64 6.37 -0.41
N ASN A 40 7.60 7.29 -0.24
CA ASN A 40 8.73 7.63 -1.12
C ASN A 40 9.90 8.01 -0.19
N GLY A 41 10.33 7.05 0.64
CA GLY A 41 10.81 7.30 2.00
C GLY A 41 9.80 6.77 3.02
N ILE A 42 10.06 7.02 4.31
CA ILE A 42 9.16 6.63 5.41
C ILE A 42 7.81 7.37 5.33
N GLY A 43 6.75 6.65 4.94
CA GLY A 43 5.42 7.20 4.69
C GLY A 43 4.26 6.35 5.20
N THR A 44 3.02 6.82 4.99
CA THR A 44 1.81 6.07 5.37
C THR A 44 0.82 6.09 4.23
N LEU A 45 0.46 4.90 3.73
CA LEU A 45 -0.66 4.74 2.79
C LEU A 45 -1.95 4.58 3.59
N HIS A 46 -2.94 5.43 3.30
CA HIS A 46 -4.23 5.39 3.97
C HIS A 46 -5.23 4.55 3.18
N VAL A 47 -5.96 3.66 3.87
CA VAL A 47 -6.99 2.80 3.26
C VAL A 47 -8.32 3.04 3.96
N LEU A 48 -9.34 3.43 3.20
CA LEU A 48 -10.66 3.76 3.75
C LEU A 48 -11.44 2.51 4.19
N HIS A 49 -11.21 1.39 3.51
CA HIS A 49 -11.89 0.11 3.71
C HIS A 49 -10.85 -1.03 3.79
N ASP A 50 -10.98 -2.04 2.93
CA ASP A 50 -10.18 -3.25 3.02
C ASP A 50 -8.78 -3.12 2.40
N ALA A 51 -7.80 -3.68 3.09
CA ALA A 51 -6.44 -3.90 2.62
C ALA A 51 -6.20 -5.41 2.53
N ILE A 52 -6.37 -6.00 1.35
CA ILE A 52 -6.32 -7.45 1.14
C ILE A 52 -4.99 -7.84 0.50
N PHE A 53 -4.30 -8.80 1.11
CA PHE A 53 -3.09 -9.42 0.58
C PHE A 53 -3.36 -10.89 0.27
N ASP A 54 -3.37 -11.24 -1.01
CA ASP A 54 -3.44 -12.64 -1.41
C ASP A 54 -2.12 -13.35 -1.13
N ARG A 55 -2.17 -14.68 -1.01
CA ARG A 55 -0.98 -15.48 -0.75
C ARG A 55 0.07 -15.26 -1.84
N GLY A 56 1.27 -14.86 -1.42
CA GLY A 56 2.41 -14.60 -2.32
C GLY A 56 2.46 -13.18 -2.87
N SER A 57 1.58 -12.28 -2.44
CA SER A 57 1.79 -10.83 -2.56
C SER A 57 2.94 -10.36 -1.65
N GLN A 58 3.40 -9.12 -1.86
CA GLN A 58 4.52 -8.53 -1.14
C GLN A 58 4.10 -7.20 -0.48
N TYR A 59 4.60 -6.99 0.73
CA TYR A 59 4.53 -5.71 1.42
C TYR A 59 5.95 -5.21 1.64
N ASN A 60 6.34 -4.18 0.90
CA ASN A 60 7.68 -3.62 0.92
C ASN A 60 7.68 -2.43 1.87
N VAL A 61 8.51 -2.49 2.89
CA VAL A 61 8.54 -1.52 4.00
C VAL A 61 9.95 -0.98 4.13
N GLU A 62 10.08 0.33 4.11
CA GLU A 62 11.27 1.03 4.57
C GLU A 62 11.26 1.19 6.08
N VAL A 63 12.42 1.00 6.70
CA VAL A 63 12.62 1.14 8.15
C VAL A 63 13.87 1.98 8.37
N ALA A 64 13.73 3.06 9.14
CA ALA A 64 14.82 3.96 9.52
C ALA A 64 15.46 3.54 10.85
N ASP A 65 16.71 3.98 11.07
CA ASP A 65 17.50 3.67 12.27
C ASP A 65 16.85 4.13 13.59
N ASN A 66 15.93 5.09 13.52
CA ASN A 66 15.15 5.58 14.67
C ASN A 66 13.85 4.79 14.92
N GLY A 67 13.65 3.66 14.22
CA GLY A 67 12.49 2.78 14.37
C GLY A 67 11.21 3.29 13.69
N ARG A 68 11.25 4.42 12.97
CA ARG A 68 10.16 4.79 12.08
C ARG A 68 10.14 3.84 10.88
N SER A 69 8.94 3.44 10.46
CA SER A 69 8.74 2.58 9.30
C SER A 69 7.57 3.06 8.46
N ASP A 70 7.49 2.55 7.23
CA ASP A 70 6.27 2.65 6.45
C ASP A 70 5.08 2.00 7.15
N LYS A 71 3.89 2.52 6.84
CA LYS A 71 2.64 2.04 7.41
C LYS A 71 1.55 1.94 6.35
N ILE A 72 0.65 0.99 6.56
CA ILE A 72 -0.68 0.99 5.97
C ILE A 72 -1.67 1.25 7.10
N ALA A 73 -2.38 2.37 7.01
CA ALA A 73 -3.40 2.75 7.99
C ALA A 73 -4.78 2.46 7.41
N ALA A 74 -5.30 1.26 7.68
CA ALA A 74 -6.66 0.87 7.28
C ALA A 74 -7.67 1.19 8.38
N ARG A 75 -8.85 1.68 7.98
CA ARG A 75 -10.00 1.88 8.87
C ARG A 75 -11.05 0.81 8.60
N ARG A 76 -11.67 0.30 9.67
CA ARG A 76 -12.78 -0.64 9.61
C ARG A 76 -14.11 0.09 9.79
#